data_AF-A0A0F2PPE3-F1
#
_entry.id   AF-A0A0F2PPE3-F1
#
_cell.length_a   1.000
_cell.length_b   1.000
_cell.length_c   1.000
_cell.angle_alpha   90.00
_cell.angle_beta   90.00
_cell.angle_gamma   90.00
#
_symmetry.space_group_name_H-M   'P 1'
#
loop_
_entity.id
_entity.type
_entity.pdbx_description
1 polymer ?
#
loop_
_entity_poly.entity_id
_entity_poly.type
_entity_poly.pdbx_seq_one_letter_code
_entity_poly.pdbx_strand_id
1 'polypeptide(L)'
;MRQRGQPLTPEQIAAANDKAKAMVGLPQPWTADDHAAQVAMVVRIAVRSAKRRGVRLESLLPIPRRWLLDLCDAGDPTAMVIHDWLTGSKKHLPSELDGVVAASPIGTQEDAQ
;
A
#
# COMPACT_ATOMS: atom_id res chain seq x y z
N MET A 1 -18.36 5.16 54.31
CA MET A 1 -19.67 4.75 53.73
C MET A 1 -19.58 4.88 52.21
N ARG A 2 -19.79 3.78 51.47
CA ARG A 2 -19.54 3.68 50.02
C ARG A 2 -20.65 4.38 49.24
N GLN A 3 -20.29 5.29 48.34
CA GLN A 3 -21.21 5.95 47.42
C GLN A 3 -21.83 4.89 46.49
N ARG A 4 -23.15 4.74 46.53
CA ARG A 4 -23.89 3.91 45.58
C ARG A 4 -23.97 4.67 44.26
N GLY A 5 -23.47 4.06 43.19
CA GLY A 5 -23.57 4.61 41.84
C GLY A 5 -25.02 4.90 41.49
N GLN A 6 -25.34 6.17 41.26
CA GLN A 6 -26.59 6.57 40.64
C GLN A 6 -26.62 6.03 39.21
N PRO A 7 -27.73 5.43 38.76
CA PRO A 7 -27.88 5.03 37.37
C PRO A 7 -27.80 6.28 36.49
N LEU A 8 -26.97 6.24 35.46
CA LEU A 8 -26.84 7.31 34.47
C LEU A 8 -28.22 7.64 33.92
N THR A 9 -28.58 8.91 33.92
CA THR A 9 -29.86 9.34 33.37
C THR A 9 -29.91 9.03 31.87
N PRO A 10 -31.09 8.79 31.27
CA PRO A 10 -31.20 8.55 29.84
C PRO A 10 -30.58 9.67 28.98
N GLU A 11 -30.55 10.90 29.51
CA GLU A 11 -29.88 12.06 28.91
C GLU A 11 -28.35 11.93 28.94
N GLN A 12 -27.77 11.41 30.03
CA GLN A 12 -26.34 11.11 30.11
C GLN A 12 -25.93 9.96 29.20
N ILE A 13 -26.80 8.97 29.02
CA ILE A 13 -26.59 7.86 28.07
C ILE A 13 -26.63 8.38 26.63
N ALA A 14 -27.58 9.26 26.30
CA ALA A 14 -27.66 9.89 24.99
C ALA A 14 -26.44 10.78 24.70
N ALA A 15 -26.03 11.62 25.66
CA ALA A 15 -24.84 12.45 25.54
C ALA A 15 -23.54 11.64 25.45
N ALA A 16 -23.45 10.52 26.19
CA ALA A 16 -22.32 9.60 26.08
C ALA A 16 -22.29 8.89 24.72
N ASN A 17 -23.44 8.53 24.16
CA ASN A 17 -23.53 7.94 22.82
C ASN A 17 -23.19 8.94 21.71
N ASP A 18 -23.61 10.20 21.83
CA ASP A 18 -23.26 11.25 20.85
C ASP A 18 -21.75 11.52 20.90
N LYS A 19 -21.19 11.63 22.12
CA LYS A 19 -19.75 11.75 22.33
C LYS A 19 -18.96 10.53 21.84
N ALA A 20 -19.48 9.33 22.03
CA ALA A 20 -18.89 8.10 21.49
C ALA A 20 -18.94 8.09 19.97
N LYS A 21 -20.04 8.53 19.35
CA LYS A 21 -20.17 8.66 17.90
C LYS A 21 -19.25 9.72 17.31
N ALA A 22 -18.94 10.79 18.06
CA ALA A 22 -17.95 11.78 17.69
C ALA A 22 -16.49 11.29 17.89
N MET A 23 -16.24 10.41 18.89
CA MET A 23 -14.93 9.79 19.12
C MET A 23 -14.64 8.61 18.19
N VAL A 24 -15.68 7.91 17.70
CA VAL A 24 -15.57 6.99 16.58
C VAL A 24 -15.40 7.86 15.35
N GLY A 25 -14.15 8.20 15.05
CA GLY A 25 -13.80 9.06 13.92
C GLY A 25 -14.62 8.71 12.71
N LEU A 26 -15.31 9.70 12.14
CA LEU A 26 -15.92 9.56 10.82
C LEU A 26 -14.88 8.87 9.93
N PRO A 27 -15.24 7.86 9.12
CA PRO A 27 -14.33 7.31 8.13
C PRO A 27 -13.80 8.51 7.34
N GLN A 28 -12.53 8.84 7.57
CA GLN A 28 -11.97 10.06 7.01
C GLN A 28 -12.03 9.86 5.49
N PRO A 29 -12.56 10.83 4.72
CA PRO A 29 -12.55 10.72 3.28
C PRO A 29 -11.10 10.52 2.84
N TRP A 30 -10.86 9.41 2.16
CA TRP A 30 -9.55 9.02 1.66
C TRP A 30 -8.91 10.23 0.94
N THR A 31 -7.84 10.77 1.51
CA THR A 31 -7.17 11.93 0.92
C THR A 31 -6.26 11.49 -0.22
N ALA A 32 -5.93 12.42 -1.12
CA ALA A 32 -4.94 12.13 -2.17
C ALA A 32 -3.58 11.68 -1.58
N ASP A 33 -3.24 12.18 -0.38
CA ASP A 33 -2.03 11.78 0.34
C ASP A 33 -2.11 10.32 0.84
N ASP A 34 -3.28 9.88 1.32
CA ASP A 34 -3.51 8.48 1.71
C ASP A 34 -3.39 7.55 0.49
N HIS A 35 -3.86 8.00 -0.68
CA HIS A 35 -3.73 7.26 -1.94
C HIS A 35 -2.27 7.09 -2.31
N ALA A 36 -1.53 8.20 -2.34
CA ALA A 36 -0.10 8.20 -2.65
C ALA A 36 0.68 7.32 -1.66
N ALA A 37 0.35 7.35 -0.37
CA ALA A 37 0.96 6.50 0.65
C ALA A 37 0.67 5.01 0.42
N GLN A 38 -0.56 4.65 0.06
CA GLN A 38 -0.92 3.27 -0.26
C GLN A 38 -0.17 2.77 -1.49
N VAL A 39 -0.18 3.55 -2.57
CA VAL A 39 0.55 3.23 -3.81
C VAL A 39 2.04 3.04 -3.51
N ALA A 40 2.67 3.97 -2.79
CA ALA A 40 4.09 3.89 -2.44
C ALA A 40 4.42 2.66 -1.59
N MET A 41 3.51 2.23 -0.72
CA MET A 41 3.64 1.01 0.07
C MET A 41 3.64 -0.23 -0.83
N VAL A 42 2.64 -0.35 -1.71
CA VAL A 42 2.49 -1.48 -2.65
C VAL A 42 3.71 -1.57 -3.57
N VAL A 43 4.16 -0.43 -4.12
CA VAL A 43 5.36 -0.34 -4.97
C VAL A 43 6.60 -0.84 -4.23
N ARG A 44 6.83 -0.39 -2.99
CA ARG A 44 7.98 -0.85 -2.17
C ARG A 44 7.96 -2.36 -1.97
N ILE A 45 6.80 -2.93 -1.70
CA ILE A 45 6.65 -4.38 -1.51
C ILE A 45 6.91 -5.14 -2.82
N ALA A 46 6.39 -4.63 -3.95
CA ALA A 46 6.60 -5.21 -5.27
C ALA A 46 8.10 -5.22 -5.64
N VAL A 47 8.77 -4.08 -5.53
CA VAL A 47 10.22 -3.96 -5.81
C VAL A 47 11.03 -4.88 -4.90
N ARG A 48 10.71 -4.95 -3.60
CA ARG A 48 11.43 -5.83 -2.68
C ARG A 48 11.19 -7.31 -2.96
N SER A 49 9.97 -7.69 -3.32
CA SER A 49 9.63 -9.06 -3.72
C SER A 49 10.38 -9.45 -4.99
N ALA A 50 10.40 -8.56 -5.98
CA ALA A 50 11.12 -8.75 -7.23
C ALA A 50 12.63 -8.92 -7.01
N LYS A 51 13.23 -8.11 -6.12
CA LYS A 51 14.66 -8.24 -5.77
C LYS A 51 14.99 -9.56 -5.05
N ARG A 52 14.09 -10.11 -4.24
CA ARG A 52 14.35 -11.32 -3.45
C ARG A 52 13.99 -12.63 -4.16
N ARG A 53 12.96 -12.61 -5.01
CA ARG A 53 12.35 -13.82 -5.59
C ARG A 53 12.29 -13.82 -7.11
N GLY A 54 12.64 -12.70 -7.75
CA GLY A 54 12.57 -12.50 -9.20
C GLY A 54 11.37 -11.66 -9.64
N VAL A 55 11.52 -10.99 -10.79
CA VAL A 55 10.54 -10.08 -11.40
C VAL A 55 9.39 -10.90 -12.01
N ARG A 56 8.42 -11.27 -11.17
CA ARG A 56 7.23 -12.03 -11.54
C ARG A 56 6.06 -11.61 -10.66
N LEU A 57 4.85 -11.56 -11.21
CA LEU A 57 3.65 -11.27 -10.42
C LEU A 57 3.41 -12.35 -9.35
N GLU A 58 3.80 -13.59 -9.61
CA GLU A 58 3.67 -14.72 -8.67
C GLU A 58 4.65 -14.61 -7.48
N SER A 59 5.70 -13.80 -7.59
CA SER A 59 6.67 -13.57 -6.52
C SER A 59 6.09 -12.73 -5.37
N LEU A 60 5.04 -11.96 -5.64
CA LEU A 60 4.34 -11.14 -4.65
C LEU A 60 3.55 -12.00 -3.67
N LEU A 61 3.48 -11.53 -2.42
CA LEU A 61 2.58 -12.11 -1.44
C LEU A 61 1.11 -11.88 -1.85
N PRO A 62 0.18 -12.78 -1.48
CA PRO A 62 -1.22 -12.71 -1.93
C PRO A 62 -1.92 -11.39 -1.63
N ILE A 63 -1.68 -10.82 -0.45
CA ILE A 63 -2.30 -9.56 -0.01
C ILE A 63 -1.81 -8.37 -0.87
N PRO A 64 -0.49 -8.07 -0.95
CA PRO A 64 0.04 -7.04 -1.83
C PRO A 64 -0.32 -7.23 -3.31
N ARG A 65 -0.39 -8.48 -3.78
CA ARG A 65 -0.82 -8.77 -5.15
C ARG A 65 -2.26 -8.30 -5.38
N ARG A 66 -3.16 -8.56 -4.43
CA ARG A 66 -4.54 -8.10 -4.52
C ARG A 66 -4.62 -6.57 -4.51
N TRP A 67 -3.91 -5.91 -3.59
CA TRP A 67 -3.88 -4.44 -3.55
C TRP A 67 -3.35 -3.81 -4.83
N LEU A 68 -2.33 -4.42 -5.44
CA LEU A 68 -1.81 -3.97 -6.73
C LEU A 68 -2.88 -4.04 -7.82
N LEU A 69 -3.66 -5.12 -7.87
CA LEU A 69 -4.74 -5.29 -8.84
C LEU A 69 -5.89 -4.30 -8.56
N ASP A 70 -6.28 -4.14 -7.30
CA ASP A 70 -7.33 -3.17 -6.91
C ASP A 70 -6.94 -1.73 -7.34
N LEU A 71 -5.64 -1.37 -7.21
CA LEU A 71 -5.12 -0.08 -7.68
C LEU A 71 -5.09 0.03 -9.22
N CYS A 72 -4.83 -1.07 -9.93
CA CYS A 72 -4.92 -1.09 -11.39
C CYS A 72 -6.37 -0.90 -11.85
N ASP A 73 -7.32 -1.56 -11.20
CA ASP A 73 -8.76 -1.43 -11.49
C ASP A 73 -9.27 -0.01 -11.17
N ALA A 74 -8.68 0.65 -10.17
CA ALA A 74 -8.91 2.07 -9.87
C ALA A 74 -8.28 3.04 -10.89
N GLY A 75 -7.48 2.54 -11.83
CA GLY A 75 -6.82 3.34 -12.86
C GLY A 75 -5.55 4.06 -12.38
N ASP A 76 -4.91 3.61 -11.31
CA ASP A 76 -3.66 4.22 -10.85
C ASP A 76 -2.52 3.94 -11.85
N PRO A 77 -1.89 4.97 -12.43
CA PRO A 77 -0.86 4.79 -13.45
C PRO A 77 0.39 4.13 -12.90
N THR A 78 0.74 4.37 -11.64
CA THR A 78 1.92 3.78 -11.00
C THR A 78 1.73 2.27 -10.80
N ALA A 79 0.55 1.87 -10.34
CA ALA A 79 0.20 0.46 -10.17
C ALA A 79 0.23 -0.29 -11.51
N MET A 80 -0.32 0.30 -12.58
CA MET A 80 -0.30 -0.29 -13.92
C MET A 80 1.13 -0.50 -14.45
N VAL A 81 2.03 0.48 -14.27
CA VAL A 81 3.45 0.34 -14.65
C VAL A 81 4.12 -0.80 -13.89
N ILE A 82 3.89 -0.91 -12.58
CA ILE A 82 4.46 -1.99 -11.76
C ILE A 82 3.89 -3.35 -12.15
N HIS A 83 2.59 -3.44 -12.41
CA HIS A 83 1.95 -4.66 -12.89
C HIS A 83 2.54 -5.11 -14.22
N ASP A 84 2.72 -4.19 -15.15
CA ASP A 84 3.32 -4.45 -16.46
C ASP A 84 4.77 -4.92 -16.31
N TRP A 85 5.56 -4.24 -15.49
CA TRP A 85 6.93 -4.64 -15.17
C TRP A 85 7.01 -6.07 -14.62
N LEU A 86 6.10 -6.43 -13.70
CA LEU A 86 6.06 -7.76 -13.07
C LEU A 86 5.54 -8.87 -13.98
N THR A 87 4.73 -8.54 -14.97
CA THR A 87 4.22 -9.49 -15.97
C THR A 87 5.10 -9.57 -17.22
N GLY A 88 6.10 -8.68 -17.34
CA GLY A 88 6.89 -8.51 -18.56
C GLY A 88 6.08 -7.88 -19.71
N SER A 89 4.91 -7.31 -19.41
CA SER A 89 4.10 -6.58 -20.38
C SER A 89 4.70 -5.18 -20.58
N LYS A 90 4.77 -4.71 -21.82
CA LYS A 90 5.32 -3.38 -22.15
C LYS A 90 4.23 -2.36 -22.52
N LYS A 91 2.99 -2.55 -22.05
CA LYS A 91 1.86 -1.73 -22.51
C LYS A 91 1.90 -0.33 -21.90
N HIS A 92 2.37 -0.23 -20.66
CA HIS A 92 2.43 1.00 -19.88
C HIS A 92 3.86 1.35 -19.43
N LEU A 93 4.86 0.53 -19.75
CA LEU A 93 6.26 0.86 -19.45
C LEU A 93 6.73 1.99 -20.37
N PRO A 94 7.28 3.10 -19.82
CA PRO A 94 7.96 4.08 -20.64
C PRO A 94 9.21 3.45 -21.25
N SER A 95 9.48 3.75 -22.52
CA SER A 95 10.55 3.13 -23.32
C SER A 95 11.96 3.24 -22.69
N GLU A 96 12.17 4.22 -21.82
CA GLU A 96 13.41 4.48 -21.06
C GLU A 96 13.74 3.37 -20.04
N LEU A 97 12.74 2.70 -19.47
CA LEU A 97 12.91 1.68 -18.43
C LEU A 97 13.21 0.28 -19.00
N ASP A 98 13.01 0.08 -20.30
CA ASP A 98 13.20 -1.20 -20.98
C ASP A 98 14.69 -1.60 -21.09
N GLY A 99 15.61 -0.61 -21.03
CA GLY A 99 17.05 -0.82 -21.18
C GLY A 99 17.84 -1.05 -19.88
N VAL A 100 17.34 -0.57 -18.72
CA VAL A 100 18.07 -0.64 -17.44
C VAL A 100 18.08 -2.06 -16.85
N VAL A 101 17.04 -2.86 -17.12
CA VAL A 101 16.93 -4.23 -16.58
C VAL A 101 17.90 -5.20 -17.30
N ALA A 102 18.33 -4.88 -18.52
CA ALA A 102 19.30 -5.69 -19.27
C ALA A 102 20.77 -5.40 -18.93
N ALA A 103 21.07 -4.30 -18.21
CA ALA A 103 22.42 -3.76 -18.10
C ALA A 103 22.94 -3.61 -16.65
N SER A 104 22.59 -4.53 -15.74
CA SER A 104 23.35 -4.67 -14.49
C SER A 104 24.27 -5.89 -14.54
N PRO A 105 25.49 -5.78 -15.09
CA PRO A 105 26.57 -6.63 -14.64
C PRO A 105 26.87 -6.20 -13.21
N ILE A 106 26.59 -7.10 -12.26
CA ILE A 106 27.17 -7.03 -10.92
C ILE A 106 28.69 -7.05 -11.12
N GLY A 107 29.30 -5.86 -11.07
CA GLY A 107 30.75 -5.71 -11.02
C GLY A 107 31.22 -6.23 -9.68
N THR A 108 31.81 -7.42 -9.67
CA THR A 108 32.68 -7.89 -8.60
C THR A 108 33.81 -6.88 -8.47
N GLN A 109 33.78 -6.07 -7.42
CA GLN A 109 34.90 -5.21 -7.05
C GLN A 109 35.96 -6.09 -6.39
N GLU A 110 36.93 -6.48 -7.20
CA GLU A 110 38.19 -7.13 -6.81
C GLU A 110 39.12 -6.04 -6.30
N ASP A 111 39.15 -5.82 -4.99
CA ASP A 111 40.20 -5.04 -4.33
C ASP A 111 41.31 -6.00 -3.89
N ALA A 112 42.33 -6.11 -4.73
CA ALA A 112 43.64 -6.63 -4.39
C ALA A 112 44.67 -5.50 -4.50
N GLN A 113 45.05 -4.90 -3.37
CA GLN A 113 46.43 -4.51 -3.06
C GLN A 113 46.61 -4.13 -1.59
#